data_AF-A0A5N1J6U6-F1
#
_entry.id   AF-A0A5N1J6U6-F1
#
_cell.length_a   1.000
_cell.length_b   1.000
_cell.length_c   1.000
_cell.angle_alpha   90.00
_cell.angle_beta   90.00
_cell.angle_gamma   90.00
#
_symmetry.space_group_name_H-M   'P 1'
#
loop_
_entity.id
_entity.type
_entity.pdbx_description
1 polymer ?
#
loop_
_entity_poly.entity_id
_entity_poly.type
_entity_poly.pdbx_seq_one_letter_code
_entity_poly.pdbx_strand_id
1 'polypeptide(L)' 'MELTAQVGFEELLQAVKKLSPEEKQSLQAVLSTETAAEKPEPAKERKFGTMKGLVTYMADDFDAPLDDFKDYM' A
#
# COMPACT_ATOMS: atom_id res chain seq x y z
N MET A 1 -4.46 14.80 -27.23
CA MET A 1 -3.39 14.06 -27.95
C MET A 1 -2.47 13.52 -26.88
N GLU A 2 -2.61 12.26 -26.51
CA GLU A 2 -1.69 11.61 -25.59
C GLU A 2 -0.60 10.93 -26.43
N LEU A 3 0.64 11.40 -26.31
CA LEU A 3 1.80 10.78 -26.94
C LEU A 3 2.30 9.69 -26.01
N THR A 4 1.93 8.44 -26.27
CA THR A 4 2.53 7.29 -25.59
C THR A 4 3.90 7.01 -26.22
N ALA A 5 4.94 7.59 -25.64
CA ALA A 5 6.32 7.27 -26.03
C ALA A 5 6.79 6.03 -25.25
N GLN A 6 7.02 4.92 -25.94
CA GLN A 6 7.74 3.77 -25.38
C GLN A 6 9.23 4.09 -25.38
N VAL A 7 9.71 4.79 -24.35
CA VAL A 7 11.13 5.12 -24.18
C VAL A 7 11.74 4.17 -23.17
N GLY A 8 12.91 3.61 -23.47
CA GLY A 8 13.64 2.78 -22.52
C GLY A 8 14.10 3.60 -21.32
N PHE A 9 14.10 3.01 -20.12
CA PHE A 9 14.56 3.70 -18.90
C PHE A 9 16.01 4.21 -19.04
N GLU A 10 16.85 3.45 -19.74
CA GLU A 10 18.25 3.85 -19.99
C GLU A 10 18.37 5.09 -20.88
N GLU A 11 17.50 5.21 -21.89
CA GLU A 11 17.47 6.38 -22.79
C GLU A 11 16.98 7.62 -22.04
N LEU A 12 16.02 7.46 -21.13
CA LEU A 12 15.55 8.50 -20.24
C LEU A 12 16.68 9.00 -19.33
N LEU A 13 17.49 8.11 -18.76
CA LEU A 13 18.66 8.49 -17.96
C LEU A 13 19.69 9.28 -18.77
N GLN A 14 19.91 8.90 -20.03
CA GLN A 14 20.81 9.65 -20.90
C GLN A 14 20.27 11.05 -21.23
N ALA A 15 18.96 11.18 -21.45
CA ALA A 15 18.31 12.47 -21.64
C ALA A 15 18.51 13.33 -20.39
N VAL A 16 18.17 12.84 -19.20
CA VAL A 16 18.31 13.57 -17.92
C VAL A 16 19.74 14.05 -17.67
N LYS A 17 20.76 13.26 -18.05
CA LYS A 17 22.17 13.68 -17.92
C LYS A 17 22.53 14.87 -18.81
N LYS A 18 21.93 14.98 -20.00
CA LYS A 18 22.18 16.04 -20.99
C LYS A 18 21.43 17.34 -20.68
N LEU A 19 20.47 17.33 -19.77
CA LEU A 19 19.70 18.52 -19.40
C LEU A 19 20.54 19.57 -18.66
N SER A 20 20.18 20.83 -18.89
CA SER A 20 20.72 22.00 -18.22
C SER A 20 20.33 22.03 -16.73
N PRO A 21 21.04 22.78 -15.87
CA PRO A 21 20.73 22.86 -14.44
C PRO A 21 19.34 23.43 -14.16
N GLU A 22 18.80 24.29 -15.04
CA GLU A 22 17.46 24.89 -14.89
C GLU A 22 16.35 23.85 -15.13
N GLU A 23 16.48 23.04 -16.19
CA GLU A 23 15.49 22.01 -16.53
C GLU A 23 15.46 20.88 -15.49
N LYS A 24 16.60 20.59 -14.86
CA LYS A 24 16.69 19.63 -13.75
C LYS A 24 15.88 20.07 -12.53
N GLN A 25 15.84 21.37 -12.24
CA GLN A 25 15.04 21.90 -11.13
C GLN A 25 13.53 21.74 -11.40
N SER A 26 13.09 22.03 -12.63
CA SER A 26 11.70 21.84 -13.03
C SER A 26 11.28 20.36 -12.99
N LEU A 27 12.14 19.45 -13.48
CA LEU A 27 11.88 18.01 -13.38
C LEU A 27 11.81 17.52 -11.94
N GLN A 28 12.69 18.01 -11.06
CA GLN A 28 12.67 17.66 -9.65
C GLN A 28 11.36 18.10 -8.96
N ALA A 29 10.83 19.27 -9.32
CA ALA A 29 9.56 19.75 -8.79
C ALA A 29 8.39 18.85 -9.20
N VAL A 30 8.32 18.45 -10.47
CA VAL A 30 7.24 17.59 -11.00
C VAL A 30 7.32 16.17 -10.41
N LEU A 31 8.51 15.58 -10.34
CA LEU A 31 8.70 14.25 -9.75
C LEU A 31 8.29 14.26 -8.27
N SER A 32 8.63 15.30 -7.51
CA SER A 32 8.27 15.41 -6.10
C SER A 32 6.75 15.54 -5.87
N THR A 33 6.02 16.14 -6.81
CA THR A 33 4.56 16.27 -6.72
C THR A 33 3.81 14.98 -7.09
N GLU A 34 4.33 14.20 -8.05
CA GLU A 34 3.68 12.97 -8.50
C GLU A 34 4.10 11.72 -7.70
N THR A 35 5.31 11.69 -7.14
CA THR A 35 5.75 10.61 -6.23
C THR A 35 5.45 10.90 -4.76
N ALA A 36 4.36 11.61 -4.47
CA ALA A 36 3.73 11.57 -3.16
C ALA A 36 3.12 10.17 -2.91
N ALA A 37 3.94 9.12 -3.08
CA ALA A 37 3.72 7.85 -2.46
C ALA A 37 3.70 8.15 -0.97
N GLU A 38 2.52 8.04 -0.37
CA GLU A 38 2.35 8.02 1.08
C GLU A 38 3.48 7.18 1.63
N LYS A 39 4.41 7.82 2.36
CA LYS A 39 5.39 7.08 3.15
C LYS A 39 4.58 6.02 3.89
N PRO A 40 4.88 4.72 3.75
CA PRO A 40 4.17 3.72 4.51
C PRO A 40 4.32 4.13 5.96
N GLU A 41 3.23 4.60 6.57
CA GLU A 41 3.26 4.94 7.98
C GLU A 41 3.78 3.68 8.69
N PRO A 42 4.72 3.82 9.64
CA PRO A 42 5.23 2.68 10.36
C PRO A 42 4.04 1.89 10.87
N ALA A 43 3.91 0.64 10.42
CA ALA A 43 2.75 -0.19 10.70
C ALA A 43 2.54 -0.18 12.22
N LYS A 44 1.42 0.39 12.67
CA LYS A 44 1.12 0.48 14.10
C LYS A 44 1.20 -0.91 14.71
N GLU A 45 2.02 -1.05 15.75
CA GLU A 45 2.08 -2.29 16.51
C GLU A 45 0.68 -2.64 17.03
N ARG A 46 0.26 -3.89 16.78
CA ARG A 46 -1.04 -4.38 17.25
C ARG A 46 -1.00 -4.47 18.77
N LYS A 47 -1.92 -3.78 19.43
CA LYS A 47 -2.06 -3.88 20.89
C LYS A 47 -2.80 -5.18 21.24
N PHE A 48 -2.23 -5.97 22.14
CA PHE A 48 -2.93 -7.13 22.70
C PHE A 48 -4.11 -6.69 23.58
N GLY A 49 -5.17 -7.49 23.61
CA GLY A 49 -6.30 -7.28 24.53
C GLY A 49 -7.23 -6.12 24.16
N THR A 50 -7.20 -5.62 22.91
CA THR A 50 -8.12 -4.58 22.42
C THR A 50 -9.60 -4.95 22.52
N MET A 51 -9.91 -6.24 22.58
CA MET A 51 -11.28 -6.78 22.71
C MET A 51 -11.56 -7.34 24.11
N LYS A 52 -10.72 -7.05 25.11
CA LYS A 52 -10.93 -7.50 26.49
C LYS A 52 -12.25 -6.93 27.02
N GLY A 53 -13.16 -7.81 27.44
CA GLY A 53 -14.48 -7.44 27.96
C GLY A 53 -15.53 -7.11 26.88
N LEU A 54 -15.20 -7.28 25.59
CA LEU A 54 -16.17 -7.11 24.50
C LEU A 54 -17.20 -8.25 24.47
N VAL A 55 -16.73 -9.48 24.69
CA VAL A 55 -17.60 -10.65 24.78
C VAL A 55 -18.21 -10.69 26.18
N THR A 56 -19.47 -10.29 26.29
CA THR A 56 -20.24 -10.22 27.55
C THR A 56 -21.12 -11.44 27.78
N TYR A 57 -21.36 -12.22 26.74
CA TYR A 57 -22.17 -13.43 26.76
C TYR A 57 -21.55 -14.45 25.81
N MET A 58 -21.47 -15.70 26.27
CA MET A 58 -21.08 -16.86 25.48
C MET A 58 -22.15 -17.91 25.75
N ALA A 59 -22.68 -18.53 24.71
CA ALA A 59 -23.66 -19.59 24.86
C ALA A 59 -23.00 -20.85 25.47
N ASP A 60 -23.77 -21.62 26.23
CA ASP A 60 -23.27 -22.82 26.94
C ASP A 60 -22.79 -23.92 25.99
N ASP A 61 -23.25 -23.89 24.73
CA ASP A 61 -22.95 -24.84 23.67
C ASP A 61 -21.96 -24.29 22.62
N PHE A 62 -21.26 -23.19 22.91
CA PHE A 62 -20.29 -22.59 21.97
C PHE A 62 -19.23 -23.58 21.48
N ASP A 63 -18.78 -24.48 22.36
CA ASP A 63 -17.78 -25.52 22.03
C ASP A 63 -18.40 -26.82 21.48
N ALA A 64 -19.72 -26.86 21.29
CA ALA A 64 -20.39 -28.04 20.76
C ALA A 64 -20.07 -28.25 19.26
N PRO A 65 -20.07 -29.50 18.77
CA PRO A 65 -19.89 -29.78 17.36
C PRO A 65 -20.97 -29.09 16.52
N LEU A 66 -20.56 -28.36 15.48
CA LEU A 66 -21.50 -27.75 14.54
C LEU A 66 -21.96 -28.81 13.53
N ASP A 67 -23.16 -29.36 13.75
CA ASP A 67 -23.75 -30.38 12.88
C ASP A 67 -23.90 -29.89 11.42
N ASP A 68 -24.15 -28.60 11.22
CA ASP A 68 -24.33 -27.96 9.90
C ASP A 68 -23.05 -27.91 9.05
N PHE A 69 -21.87 -28.13 9.64
CA PHE A 69 -20.58 -28.11 8.93
C PHE A 69 -20.06 -29.52 8.59
N LYS A 70 -20.78 -30.58 8.98
CA LYS A 70 -20.38 -31.97 8.68
C LYS A 70 -20.32 -32.27 7.19
N ASP A 71 -21.16 -31.61 6.40
CA ASP A 71 -21.19 -31.80 4.94
C ASP A 71 -20.05 -31.05 4.21
N TYR A 72 -19.28 -30.21 4.93
CA TYR A 72 -18.21 -29.38 4.37
C TYR A 72 -16.79 -29.79 4.81
N MET A 73 -16.66 -30.67 5.81
CA MET A 73 -15.40 -31.24 6.31
C MET A 73 -15.16 -32.64 5.76
#